data_AF-A0A0J5P7Z4-F1
#
_entry.id   AF-A0A0J5P7Z4-F1
#
_cell.length_a   1.000
_cell.length_b   1.000
_cell.length_c   1.000
_cell.angle_alpha   90.00
_cell.angle_beta   90.00
_cell.angle_gamma   90.00
#
_symmetry.space_group_name_H-M   'P 1'
#
loop_
_entity.id
_entity.type
_entity.pdbx_description
1 polymer ?
#
loop_
_entity_poly.entity_id
_entity_poly.type
_entity_poly.pdbx_seq_one_letter_code
_entity_poly.pdbx_strand_id
1 'polypeptide(L)'
;MADFNRICVVGLGYIGLPTALAFANAGKQVIGVDTHLARVAQLNQGNAPIAEKGIDLALRQAVDSGNFIAATKPEAADAFIIAVPTPLTPEHQPDLHFVEQAVAAIAPVLAKGNLVVLESTSPVGTTDQIAEQLRFARPDLHFPDEVNIAYCPERVLPGNILQELVANDRVIGGPSPKCAQQAVALYRLFAKGECLTTNARTAEMCKLTENSFRDVNIAFANELSLICDRLEIDVWELIALANRHPRVQILQPGAGVGGHCIAVDPWFMVAQTPDLARLIQTARHVNDAKPQWVIDKVKAAVADCLAASGRTLNQLTIACLGLTFKADVDDVRESPALAITEALAEWHSGALWVVEPNLSALPPSLAKAELVTLDHALTQADVLVLLVDHQRFKQTPLTEKTTPWRVDTKGIWQRLS
;
A
#
# COMPACT_ATOMS: atom_id res chain seq x y z
N MET A 1 -31.33 -5.47 -17.84
CA MET A 1 -29.96 -5.27 -17.30
C MET A 1 -29.25 -6.60 -17.39
N ALA A 2 -27.92 -6.64 -17.58
CA ALA A 2 -27.19 -7.90 -17.50
C ALA A 2 -27.34 -8.46 -16.08
N ASP A 3 -27.64 -9.76 -15.98
CA ASP A 3 -27.75 -10.44 -14.71
C ASP A 3 -26.43 -11.16 -14.44
N PHE A 4 -25.61 -10.60 -13.56
CA PHE A 4 -24.35 -11.22 -13.14
C PHE A 4 -24.65 -12.18 -12.01
N ASN A 5 -24.66 -13.48 -12.29
CA ASN A 5 -24.92 -14.53 -11.31
C ASN A 5 -23.64 -15.25 -10.91
N ARG A 6 -22.71 -15.43 -11.85
CA ARG A 6 -21.39 -16.03 -11.62
C ARG A 6 -20.27 -15.03 -11.91
N ILE A 7 -19.37 -14.84 -10.95
CA ILE A 7 -18.29 -13.85 -11.02
C ILE A 7 -16.97 -14.56 -10.76
N CYS A 8 -15.97 -14.32 -11.60
CA CYS A 8 -14.61 -14.82 -11.43
C CYS A 8 -13.71 -13.67 -10.97
N VAL A 9 -12.99 -13.82 -9.87
CA VAL A 9 -12.03 -12.82 -9.38
C VAL A 9 -10.63 -13.41 -9.41
N VAL A 10 -9.73 -12.83 -10.19
CA VAL A 10 -8.36 -13.29 -10.40
C VAL A 10 -7.39 -12.47 -9.55
N GLY A 11 -6.69 -13.14 -8.64
CA GLY A 11 -5.82 -12.55 -7.62
C GLY A 11 -6.54 -12.44 -6.27
N LEU A 12 -6.19 -13.28 -5.29
CA LEU A 12 -6.84 -13.31 -3.97
C LEU A 12 -5.96 -12.70 -2.88
N GLY A 13 -5.39 -11.54 -3.21
CA GLY A 13 -4.64 -10.70 -2.26
C GLY A 13 -5.53 -9.74 -1.48
N TYR A 14 -4.93 -8.66 -0.99
CA TYR A 14 -5.58 -7.62 -0.17
C TYR A 14 -6.76 -6.91 -0.84
N ILE A 15 -6.85 -6.92 -2.17
CA ILE A 15 -7.96 -6.31 -2.92
C ILE A 15 -8.94 -7.38 -3.39
N GLY A 16 -8.46 -8.34 -4.20
CA GLY A 16 -9.37 -9.29 -4.84
C GLY A 16 -10.08 -10.25 -3.89
N LEU A 17 -9.48 -10.65 -2.74
CA LEU A 17 -10.20 -11.49 -1.78
C LEU A 17 -11.39 -10.73 -1.14
N PRO A 18 -11.22 -9.54 -0.54
CA PRO A 18 -12.35 -8.72 -0.09
C PRO A 18 -13.41 -8.48 -1.17
N THR A 19 -13.01 -8.17 -2.42
CA THR A 19 -13.94 -8.01 -3.55
C THR A 19 -14.75 -9.28 -3.81
N ALA A 20 -14.09 -10.44 -3.87
CA ALA A 20 -14.75 -11.73 -4.06
C ALA A 20 -15.77 -12.04 -2.95
N LEU A 21 -15.39 -11.77 -1.69
CA LEU A 21 -16.26 -12.00 -0.54
C LEU A 21 -17.46 -11.05 -0.51
N ALA A 22 -17.31 -9.80 -0.95
CA ALA A 22 -18.42 -8.86 -1.03
C ALA A 22 -19.49 -9.31 -2.03
N PHE A 23 -19.08 -9.82 -3.19
CA PHE A 23 -20.03 -10.43 -4.15
C PHE A 23 -20.66 -11.71 -3.61
N ALA A 24 -19.89 -12.60 -2.99
CA ALA A 24 -20.39 -13.86 -2.46
C ALA A 24 -21.42 -13.64 -1.34
N ASN A 25 -21.13 -12.73 -0.41
CA ASN A 25 -22.03 -12.36 0.68
C ASN A 25 -23.23 -11.51 0.21
N ALA A 26 -23.18 -10.94 -1.00
CA ALA A 26 -24.34 -10.37 -1.70
C ALA A 26 -25.19 -11.43 -2.43
N GLY A 27 -24.88 -12.72 -2.27
CA GLY A 27 -25.67 -13.84 -2.80
C GLY A 27 -25.29 -14.28 -4.22
N LYS A 28 -24.11 -13.87 -4.71
CA LYS A 28 -23.63 -14.26 -6.05
C LYS A 28 -22.67 -15.45 -5.97
N GLN A 29 -22.62 -16.26 -7.02
CA GLN A 29 -21.63 -17.33 -7.13
C GLN A 29 -20.28 -16.74 -7.53
N VAL A 30 -19.27 -16.96 -6.70
CA VAL A 30 -17.94 -16.39 -6.89
C VAL A 30 -16.90 -17.48 -6.95
N ILE A 31 -16.09 -17.45 -8.00
CA ILE A 31 -14.87 -18.22 -8.11
C ILE A 31 -13.70 -17.28 -7.88
N GLY A 32 -13.01 -17.46 -6.76
CA GLY A 32 -11.72 -16.80 -6.54
C GLY A 32 -10.61 -17.61 -7.20
N VAL A 33 -9.73 -16.96 -7.98
CA VAL A 33 -8.61 -17.61 -8.66
C VAL A 33 -7.29 -17.08 -8.12
N ASP A 34 -6.43 -17.97 -7.65
CA ASP A 34 -5.06 -17.64 -7.22
C ASP A 34 -4.10 -18.76 -7.64
N THR A 35 -2.87 -18.40 -8.04
CA THR A 35 -1.87 -19.38 -8.52
C THR A 35 -1.24 -20.17 -7.36
N HIS A 36 -1.32 -19.67 -6.13
CA HIS A 36 -0.76 -20.34 -4.95
C HIS A 36 -1.69 -21.42 -4.41
N LEU A 37 -1.38 -22.70 -4.69
CA LEU A 37 -2.12 -23.87 -4.21
C LEU A 37 -2.41 -23.85 -2.70
N ALA A 38 -1.41 -23.48 -1.89
CA ALA A 38 -1.57 -23.40 -0.43
C ALA A 38 -2.62 -22.36 -0.02
N ARG A 39 -2.64 -21.20 -0.69
CA ARG A 39 -3.63 -20.14 -0.45
C ARG A 39 -5.03 -20.59 -0.84
N VAL A 40 -5.18 -21.24 -2.00
CA VAL A 40 -6.45 -21.80 -2.46
C VAL A 40 -7.02 -22.81 -1.45
N ALA A 41 -6.17 -23.73 -0.97
CA ALA A 41 -6.58 -24.72 0.04
C ALA A 41 -7.00 -24.05 1.36
N GLN A 42 -6.22 -23.06 1.83
CA GLN A 42 -6.52 -22.32 3.06
C GLN A 42 -7.86 -21.57 2.97
N LEU A 43 -8.12 -20.91 1.84
CA LEU A 43 -9.35 -20.16 1.60
C LEU A 43 -10.60 -21.06 1.59
N ASN A 44 -10.52 -22.22 0.93
CA ASN A 44 -11.61 -23.19 0.89
C ASN A 44 -11.90 -23.83 2.27
N GLN A 45 -10.97 -23.73 3.22
CA GLN A 45 -11.18 -24.14 4.62
C GLN A 45 -11.73 -23.01 5.50
N GLY A 46 -12.05 -21.84 4.92
CA GLY A 46 -12.57 -20.69 5.67
C GLY A 46 -11.50 -19.93 6.46
N ASN A 47 -10.23 -20.05 6.08
CA ASN A 47 -9.10 -19.37 6.72
C ASN A 47 -8.55 -18.28 5.78
N ALA A 48 -8.53 -17.01 6.21
CA ALA A 48 -8.02 -15.94 5.37
C ALA A 48 -6.47 -15.87 5.41
N PRO A 49 -5.78 -15.66 4.27
CA PRO A 49 -4.33 -15.51 4.18
C PRO A 49 -3.85 -14.06 4.39
N ILE A 50 -4.75 -13.14 4.72
CA ILE A 50 -4.47 -11.71 4.91
C ILE A 50 -5.01 -11.24 6.27
N ALA A 51 -4.35 -10.25 6.87
CA ALA A 51 -4.81 -9.62 8.09
C ALA A 51 -5.71 -8.41 7.74
N GLU A 52 -7.01 -8.53 7.95
CA GLU A 52 -7.97 -7.46 7.68
C GLU A 52 -9.18 -7.59 8.61
N LYS A 53 -9.72 -6.48 9.09
CA LYS A 53 -10.78 -6.49 10.10
C LYS A 53 -12.05 -7.14 9.54
N GLY A 54 -12.47 -8.25 10.17
CA GLY A 54 -13.70 -8.97 9.81
C GLY A 54 -13.56 -9.93 8.62
N ILE A 55 -12.36 -10.10 8.06
CA ILE A 55 -12.14 -10.92 6.86
C ILE A 55 -12.45 -12.40 7.10
N ASP A 56 -12.07 -12.97 8.25
CA ASP A 56 -12.33 -14.38 8.57
C ASP A 56 -13.82 -14.68 8.66
N LEU A 57 -14.61 -13.76 9.26
CA LEU A 57 -16.06 -13.92 9.36
C LEU A 57 -16.70 -13.85 7.97
N ALA A 58 -16.30 -12.87 7.16
CA ALA A 58 -16.82 -12.70 5.80
C ALA A 58 -16.49 -13.90 4.91
N LEU A 59 -15.29 -14.48 5.04
CA LEU A 59 -14.87 -15.67 4.31
C LEU A 59 -15.68 -16.89 4.72
N ARG A 60 -15.84 -17.14 6.03
CA ARG A 60 -16.65 -18.27 6.51
C ARG A 60 -18.09 -18.17 6.03
N GLN A 61 -18.72 -16.99 6.12
CA GLN A 61 -20.07 -16.78 5.59
C GLN A 61 -20.18 -17.09 4.09
N ALA A 62 -19.19 -16.67 3.30
CA ALA A 62 -19.17 -16.90 1.87
C ALA A 62 -18.97 -18.37 1.50
N VAL A 63 -18.10 -19.08 2.24
CA VAL A 63 -17.86 -20.53 2.06
C VAL A 63 -19.06 -21.36 2.53
N ASP A 64 -19.58 -21.08 3.74
CA ASP A 64 -20.70 -21.82 4.34
C ASP A 64 -22.00 -21.66 3.54
N SER A 65 -22.19 -20.51 2.90
CA SER A 65 -23.33 -20.30 1.98
C SER A 65 -23.18 -21.03 0.64
N GLY A 66 -21.99 -21.57 0.33
CA GLY A 66 -21.69 -22.19 -0.97
C GLY A 66 -21.51 -21.17 -2.11
N ASN A 67 -21.48 -19.88 -1.79
CA ASN A 67 -21.36 -18.80 -2.76
C ASN A 67 -19.92 -18.47 -3.15
N PHE A 68 -18.93 -18.94 -2.39
CA PHE A 68 -17.52 -18.75 -2.71
C PHE A 68 -16.76 -20.08 -2.80
N ILE A 69 -15.96 -20.20 -3.86
CA ILE A 69 -14.97 -21.27 -4.00
C ILE A 69 -13.66 -20.69 -4.53
N ALA A 70 -12.53 -21.08 -3.93
CA ALA A 70 -11.21 -20.78 -4.45
C ALA A 70 -10.73 -21.89 -5.40
N ALA A 71 -10.11 -21.49 -6.52
CA ALA A 71 -9.57 -22.35 -7.56
C ALA A 71 -8.21 -21.83 -8.05
N THR A 72 -7.49 -22.65 -8.82
CA THR A 72 -6.22 -22.26 -9.45
C THR A 72 -6.37 -21.84 -10.91
N LYS A 73 -7.56 -21.99 -11.48
CA LYS A 73 -7.85 -21.66 -12.87
C LYS A 73 -9.21 -20.97 -12.98
N PRO A 74 -9.35 -19.99 -13.88
CA PRO A 74 -10.66 -19.42 -14.20
C PRO A 74 -11.61 -20.46 -14.79
N GLU A 75 -12.90 -20.29 -14.53
CA GLU A 75 -13.99 -21.00 -15.19
C GLU A 75 -14.96 -20.01 -15.84
N ALA A 76 -15.90 -20.51 -16.64
CA ALA A 76 -16.93 -19.68 -17.26
C ALA A 76 -17.74 -18.90 -16.21
N ALA A 77 -17.87 -17.59 -16.43
CA ALA A 77 -18.55 -16.65 -15.55
C ALA A 77 -19.18 -15.52 -16.39
N ASP A 78 -20.05 -14.72 -15.77
CA ASP A 78 -20.69 -13.55 -16.40
C ASP A 78 -19.75 -12.34 -16.36
N ALA A 79 -18.95 -12.24 -15.29
CA ALA A 79 -17.95 -11.19 -15.12
C ALA A 79 -16.61 -11.76 -14.62
N PHE A 80 -15.52 -11.13 -15.05
CA PHE A 80 -14.14 -11.45 -14.68
C PHE A 80 -13.47 -10.19 -14.13
N ILE A 81 -12.98 -10.25 -12.90
CA ILE A 81 -12.31 -9.14 -12.22
C ILE A 81 -10.83 -9.48 -12.07
N ILE A 82 -9.95 -8.62 -12.55
CA ILE A 82 -8.49 -8.78 -12.48
C ILE A 82 -7.96 -7.87 -11.37
N ALA A 83 -7.51 -8.49 -10.27
CA ALA A 83 -7.01 -7.83 -9.06
C ALA A 83 -5.64 -8.42 -8.65
N VAL A 84 -4.76 -8.56 -9.62
CA VAL A 84 -3.38 -9.08 -9.46
C VAL A 84 -2.38 -7.94 -9.19
N PRO A 85 -1.20 -8.22 -8.63
CA PRO A 85 -0.17 -7.20 -8.41
C PRO A 85 0.34 -6.56 -9.71
N THR A 86 0.81 -5.33 -9.60
CA THR A 86 1.45 -4.55 -10.68
C THR A 86 2.68 -3.88 -10.10
N PRO A 87 3.77 -4.62 -9.85
CA PRO A 87 4.97 -4.06 -9.22
C PRO A 87 5.75 -3.19 -10.21
N LEU A 88 6.87 -2.64 -9.74
CA LEU A 88 7.87 -2.01 -10.61
C LEU A 88 9.03 -2.98 -10.88
N THR A 89 9.65 -2.84 -12.05
CA THR A 89 11.00 -3.37 -12.30
C THR A 89 12.04 -2.55 -11.53
N PRO A 90 13.29 -3.05 -11.39
CA PRO A 90 14.38 -2.29 -10.78
C PRO A 90 14.66 -0.93 -11.42
N GLU A 91 14.32 -0.76 -12.70
CA GLU A 91 14.44 0.50 -13.46
C GLU A 91 13.20 1.41 -13.33
N HIS A 92 12.37 1.16 -12.31
CA HIS A 92 11.11 1.87 -12.06
C HIS A 92 10.14 1.86 -13.25
N GLN A 93 10.13 0.76 -14.02
CA GLN A 93 9.12 0.55 -15.06
C GLN A 93 7.94 -0.25 -14.51
N PRO A 94 6.69 0.05 -14.92
CA PRO A 94 5.54 -0.78 -14.57
C PRO A 94 5.73 -2.22 -15.07
N ASP A 95 5.60 -3.21 -14.19
CA ASP A 95 5.54 -4.62 -14.56
C ASP A 95 4.09 -5.08 -14.65
N LEU A 96 3.62 -5.26 -15.89
CA LEU A 96 2.26 -5.72 -16.19
C LEU A 96 2.15 -7.22 -16.39
N HIS A 97 3.24 -7.98 -16.20
CA HIS A 97 3.29 -9.41 -16.50
C HIS A 97 2.16 -10.20 -15.82
N PHE A 98 1.83 -9.88 -14.56
CA PHE A 98 0.75 -10.56 -13.84
C PHE A 98 -0.64 -10.26 -14.43
N VAL A 99 -0.86 -9.03 -14.90
CA VAL A 99 -2.11 -8.65 -15.59
C VAL A 99 -2.21 -9.41 -16.92
N GLU A 100 -1.13 -9.46 -17.69
CA GLU A 100 -1.07 -10.22 -18.96
C GLU A 100 -1.34 -11.71 -18.75
N GLN A 101 -0.76 -12.31 -17.70
CA GLN A 101 -1.04 -13.70 -17.32
C GLN A 101 -2.51 -13.91 -16.93
N ALA A 102 -3.10 -12.99 -16.18
CA ALA A 102 -4.51 -13.06 -15.80
C ALA A 102 -5.43 -12.97 -17.03
N VAL A 103 -5.13 -12.06 -17.96
CA VAL A 103 -5.83 -11.91 -19.25
C VAL A 103 -5.74 -13.20 -20.06
N ALA A 104 -4.54 -13.77 -20.20
CA ALA A 104 -4.33 -15.03 -20.89
C ALA A 104 -5.08 -16.20 -20.24
N ALA A 105 -5.18 -16.22 -18.90
CA ALA A 105 -5.87 -17.26 -18.16
C ALA A 105 -7.41 -17.20 -18.32
N ILE A 106 -8.00 -16.00 -18.42
CA ILE A 106 -9.45 -15.85 -18.61
C ILE A 106 -9.88 -16.02 -20.07
N ALA A 107 -9.01 -15.71 -21.04
CA ALA A 107 -9.35 -15.70 -22.46
C ALA A 107 -10.06 -16.99 -22.96
N PRO A 108 -9.65 -18.22 -22.58
CA PRO A 108 -10.29 -19.45 -23.04
C PRO A 108 -11.73 -19.65 -22.56
N VAL A 109 -12.13 -18.99 -21.46
CA VAL A 109 -13.45 -19.16 -20.83
C VAL A 109 -14.40 -17.99 -21.10
N LEU A 110 -13.96 -16.98 -21.85
CA LEU A 110 -14.80 -15.85 -22.24
C LEU A 110 -15.88 -16.26 -23.26
N ALA A 111 -17.04 -15.62 -23.14
CA ALA A 111 -18.16 -15.74 -24.05
C ALA A 111 -18.80 -14.37 -24.32
N LYS A 112 -19.54 -14.28 -25.43
CA LYS A 112 -20.32 -13.08 -25.76
C LYS A 112 -21.26 -12.71 -24.61
N GLY A 113 -21.28 -11.42 -24.26
CA GLY A 113 -22.05 -10.87 -23.15
C GLY A 113 -21.25 -10.70 -21.86
N ASN A 114 -20.06 -11.31 -21.75
CA ASN A 114 -19.23 -11.15 -20.56
C ASN A 114 -18.75 -9.72 -20.34
N LEU A 115 -18.33 -9.46 -19.09
CA LEU A 115 -17.63 -8.26 -18.66
C LEU A 115 -16.27 -8.63 -18.09
N VAL A 116 -15.21 -7.95 -18.52
CA VAL A 116 -13.88 -8.00 -17.90
C VAL A 116 -13.61 -6.65 -17.22
N VAL A 117 -13.25 -6.66 -15.95
CA VAL A 117 -12.91 -5.45 -15.18
C VAL A 117 -11.49 -5.55 -14.68
N LEU A 118 -10.67 -4.54 -14.99
CA LEU A 118 -9.36 -4.35 -14.38
C LEU A 118 -9.53 -3.51 -13.10
N GLU A 119 -9.20 -4.11 -11.95
CA GLU A 119 -9.10 -3.41 -10.65
C GLU A 119 -7.65 -3.09 -10.27
N SER A 120 -6.69 -3.88 -10.77
CA SER A 120 -5.26 -3.62 -10.56
C SER A 120 -4.90 -2.19 -10.96
N THR A 121 -4.14 -1.49 -10.11
CA THR A 121 -3.67 -0.14 -10.45
C THR A 121 -2.67 -0.24 -11.59
N SER A 122 -2.86 0.54 -12.66
CA SER A 122 -2.09 0.34 -13.88
C SER A 122 -1.78 1.67 -14.59
N PRO A 123 -0.74 1.69 -15.44
CA PRO A 123 -0.51 2.77 -16.40
C PRO A 123 -1.76 3.10 -17.22
N VAL A 124 -1.94 4.38 -17.55
CA VAL A 124 -2.94 4.82 -18.53
C VAL A 124 -2.77 4.08 -19.87
N GLY A 125 -3.85 3.50 -20.37
CA GLY A 125 -3.89 2.72 -21.61
C GLY A 125 -3.83 1.21 -21.40
N THR A 126 -3.61 0.71 -20.18
CA THR A 126 -3.59 -0.74 -19.92
C THR A 126 -4.93 -1.40 -20.21
N THR A 127 -6.06 -0.74 -19.94
CA THR A 127 -7.39 -1.28 -20.27
C THR A 127 -7.58 -1.46 -21.78
N ASP A 128 -7.04 -0.55 -22.59
CA ASP A 128 -7.07 -0.67 -24.06
C ASP A 128 -6.16 -1.84 -24.52
N GLN A 129 -4.98 -2.01 -23.90
CA GLN A 129 -4.07 -3.13 -24.17
C GLN A 129 -4.70 -4.48 -23.84
N ILE A 130 -5.46 -4.58 -22.74
CA ILE A 130 -6.22 -5.79 -22.40
C ILE A 130 -7.21 -6.13 -23.53
N ALA A 131 -7.92 -5.12 -24.07
CA ALA A 131 -8.83 -5.34 -25.17
C ALA A 131 -8.13 -5.87 -26.43
N GLU A 132 -6.94 -5.36 -26.73
CA GLU A 132 -6.12 -5.81 -27.86
C GLU A 132 -5.60 -7.23 -27.66
N GLN A 133 -5.09 -7.56 -26.47
CA GLN A 133 -4.62 -8.90 -26.12
C GLN A 133 -5.75 -9.94 -26.22
N LEU A 134 -6.92 -9.61 -25.69
CA LEU A 134 -8.10 -10.48 -25.78
C LEU A 134 -8.57 -10.66 -27.23
N ARG A 135 -8.55 -9.60 -28.05
CA ARG A 135 -8.87 -9.68 -29.48
C ARG A 135 -7.93 -10.62 -30.23
N PHE A 136 -6.64 -10.61 -29.89
CA PHE A 136 -5.67 -11.54 -30.48
C PHE A 136 -5.90 -12.98 -30.01
N ALA A 137 -6.15 -13.18 -28.72
CA ALA A 137 -6.37 -14.51 -28.13
C ALA A 137 -7.72 -15.15 -28.53
N ARG A 138 -8.73 -14.32 -28.81
CA ARG A 138 -10.10 -14.71 -29.13
C ARG A 138 -10.60 -13.98 -30.38
N PRO A 139 -10.08 -14.31 -31.57
CA PRO A 139 -10.51 -13.68 -32.83
C PRO A 139 -11.98 -13.99 -33.17
N ASP A 140 -12.59 -14.96 -32.50
CA ASP A 140 -14.01 -15.32 -32.57
C ASP A 140 -14.92 -14.41 -31.74
N LEU A 141 -14.38 -13.52 -30.91
CA LEU A 141 -15.11 -12.57 -30.07
C LEU A 141 -14.73 -11.13 -30.39
N HIS A 142 -15.70 -10.22 -30.31
CA HIS A 142 -15.46 -8.79 -30.57
C HIS A 142 -15.35 -7.98 -29.27
N PHE A 143 -14.25 -7.24 -29.11
CA PHE A 143 -13.96 -6.41 -27.95
C PHE A 143 -13.87 -4.92 -28.35
N PRO A 144 -14.56 -4.00 -27.64
CA PRO A 144 -15.34 -4.21 -26.43
C PRO A 144 -16.86 -4.44 -26.65
N ASP A 145 -17.28 -4.65 -27.90
CA ASP A 145 -18.71 -4.62 -28.28
C ASP A 145 -19.52 -5.82 -27.78
N GLU A 146 -18.96 -7.03 -27.89
CA GLU A 146 -19.59 -8.29 -27.48
C GLU A 146 -19.12 -8.75 -26.11
N VAL A 147 -17.85 -8.55 -25.79
CA VAL A 147 -17.31 -8.70 -24.43
C VAL A 147 -16.87 -7.33 -23.93
N ASN A 148 -17.54 -6.84 -22.91
CA ASN A 148 -17.33 -5.51 -22.37
C ASN A 148 -16.04 -5.49 -21.53
N ILE A 149 -15.33 -4.36 -21.55
CA ILE A 149 -14.11 -4.18 -20.76
C ILE A 149 -14.24 -2.88 -19.98
N ALA A 150 -13.86 -2.88 -18.70
CA ALA A 150 -13.88 -1.70 -17.86
C ALA A 150 -12.67 -1.64 -16.93
N TYR A 151 -12.44 -0.46 -16.39
CA TYR A 151 -11.50 -0.17 -15.33
C TYR A 151 -12.26 0.34 -14.10
N CYS A 152 -12.02 -0.25 -12.94
CA CYS A 152 -12.60 0.20 -11.69
C CYS A 152 -11.54 0.07 -10.59
N PRO A 153 -10.67 1.08 -10.39
CA PRO A 153 -9.62 0.99 -9.40
C PRO A 153 -10.23 0.94 -8.00
N GLU A 154 -9.60 0.17 -7.12
CA GLU A 154 -10.01 0.15 -5.72
C GLU A 154 -9.49 1.38 -4.96
N ARG A 155 -10.26 1.87 -3.99
CA ARG A 155 -9.98 3.11 -3.22
C ARG A 155 -10.11 2.86 -1.70
N VAL A 156 -9.87 1.63 -1.28
CA VAL A 156 -9.95 1.20 0.13
C VAL A 156 -8.69 1.52 0.94
N LEU A 157 -8.90 1.73 2.23
CA LEU A 157 -7.86 1.82 3.25
C LEU A 157 -7.62 0.47 3.94
N PRO A 158 -6.38 -0.06 3.98
CA PRO A 158 -6.05 -1.23 4.79
C PRO A 158 -6.39 -1.04 6.27
N GLY A 159 -7.04 -2.04 6.86
CA GLY A 159 -7.61 -2.04 8.21
C GLY A 159 -9.11 -1.73 8.26
N ASN A 160 -9.72 -1.30 7.14
CA ASN A 160 -11.15 -1.03 7.03
C ASN A 160 -11.73 -1.40 5.64
N ILE A 161 -11.09 -2.34 4.94
CA ILE A 161 -11.34 -2.64 3.53
C ILE A 161 -12.80 -3.07 3.30
N LEU A 162 -13.30 -4.05 4.06
CA LEU A 162 -14.66 -4.59 3.83
C LEU A 162 -15.76 -3.53 3.96
N GLN A 163 -15.61 -2.59 4.89
CA GLN A 163 -16.57 -1.51 5.09
C GLN A 163 -16.47 -0.48 3.96
N GLU A 164 -15.25 -0.06 3.62
CA GLU A 164 -15.00 0.94 2.58
C GLU A 164 -15.33 0.44 1.19
N LEU A 165 -15.12 -0.84 0.91
CA LEU A 165 -15.48 -1.47 -0.35
C LEU A 165 -16.97 -1.27 -0.67
N VAL A 166 -17.82 -1.37 0.36
CA VAL A 166 -19.27 -1.17 0.27
C VAL A 166 -19.64 0.33 0.25
N ALA A 167 -18.98 1.15 1.07
CA ALA A 167 -19.40 2.53 1.32
C ALA A 167 -18.82 3.56 0.36
N ASN A 168 -17.60 3.36 -0.14
CA ASN A 168 -16.88 4.37 -0.91
C ASN A 168 -17.44 4.55 -2.32
N ASP A 169 -17.34 5.77 -2.83
CA ASP A 169 -17.62 6.06 -4.23
C ASP A 169 -16.56 5.44 -5.13
N ARG A 170 -17.03 4.83 -6.23
CA ARG A 170 -16.22 4.16 -7.24
C ARG A 170 -16.15 5.00 -8.50
N VAL A 171 -14.95 5.14 -9.06
CA VAL A 171 -14.75 5.72 -10.39
C VAL A 171 -14.67 4.56 -11.38
N ILE A 172 -15.53 4.55 -12.39
CA ILE A 172 -15.65 3.45 -13.34
C ILE A 172 -15.41 3.98 -14.75
N GLY A 173 -14.34 3.51 -15.39
CA GLY A 173 -13.99 3.84 -16.75
C GLY A 173 -14.27 2.70 -17.72
N GLY A 174 -14.72 3.00 -18.93
CA GLY A 174 -14.77 2.01 -20.02
C GLY A 174 -14.34 2.62 -21.35
N PRO A 175 -13.97 1.80 -22.36
CA PRO A 175 -13.70 2.28 -23.72
C PRO A 175 -14.98 2.77 -24.41
N SER A 176 -16.16 2.42 -23.89
CA SER A 176 -17.45 2.99 -24.28
C SER A 176 -18.35 3.21 -23.07
N PRO A 177 -19.37 4.10 -23.17
CA PRO A 177 -20.37 4.27 -22.11
C PRO A 177 -21.08 2.98 -21.74
N LYS A 178 -21.33 2.10 -22.73
CA LYS A 178 -21.94 0.77 -22.50
C LYS A 178 -21.09 -0.05 -21.53
N CYS A 179 -19.78 -0.11 -21.73
CA CYS A 179 -18.90 -0.91 -20.86
C CYS A 179 -18.86 -0.37 -19.43
N ALA A 180 -18.77 0.95 -19.26
CA ALA A 180 -18.83 1.58 -17.94
C ALA A 180 -20.16 1.25 -17.23
N GLN A 181 -21.29 1.29 -17.95
CA GLN A 181 -22.61 0.95 -17.39
C GLN A 181 -22.75 -0.55 -17.03
N GLN A 182 -22.09 -1.45 -17.76
CA GLN A 182 -22.04 -2.86 -17.38
C GLN A 182 -21.28 -3.06 -16.06
N ALA A 183 -20.15 -2.37 -15.89
CA ALA A 183 -19.41 -2.38 -14.63
C ALA A 183 -20.20 -1.74 -13.49
N VAL A 184 -20.92 -0.63 -13.73
CA VAL A 184 -21.85 -0.07 -12.73
C VAL A 184 -22.87 -1.12 -12.28
N ALA A 185 -23.50 -1.83 -13.22
CA ALA A 185 -24.48 -2.86 -12.91
C ALA A 185 -23.86 -4.01 -12.08
N LEU A 186 -22.61 -4.39 -12.35
CA LEU A 186 -21.87 -5.36 -11.54
C LEU A 186 -21.64 -4.84 -10.12
N TYR A 187 -21.00 -3.69 -9.93
CA TYR A 187 -20.64 -3.22 -8.58
C TYR A 187 -21.86 -2.83 -7.74
N ARG A 188 -22.97 -2.43 -8.35
CA ARG A 188 -24.24 -2.14 -7.64
C ARG A 188 -24.85 -3.35 -6.93
N LEU A 189 -24.34 -4.56 -7.17
CA LEU A 189 -24.75 -5.75 -6.42
C LEU A 189 -24.40 -5.68 -4.93
N PHE A 190 -23.35 -4.94 -4.56
CA PHE A 190 -22.99 -4.74 -3.14
C PHE A 190 -22.67 -3.29 -2.77
N ALA A 191 -22.20 -2.46 -3.72
CA ALA A 191 -21.73 -1.11 -3.45
C ALA A 191 -22.90 -0.13 -3.20
N LYS A 192 -22.81 0.58 -2.07
CA LYS A 192 -23.75 1.62 -1.64
C LYS A 192 -23.30 3.03 -2.02
N GLY A 193 -21.99 3.27 -2.13
CA GLY A 193 -21.43 4.53 -2.63
C GLY A 193 -21.84 4.82 -4.07
N GLU A 194 -21.56 6.03 -4.54
CA GLU A 194 -21.83 6.41 -5.93
C GLU A 194 -20.91 5.67 -6.91
N CYS A 195 -21.45 5.25 -8.05
CA CYS A 195 -20.66 4.69 -9.15
C CYS A 195 -20.55 5.75 -10.25
N LEU A 196 -19.45 6.50 -10.23
CA LEU A 196 -19.17 7.64 -11.10
C LEU A 196 -18.54 7.14 -12.41
N THR A 197 -19.22 7.32 -13.53
CA THR A 197 -18.73 6.82 -14.83
C THR A 197 -17.89 7.83 -15.60
N THR A 198 -16.84 7.35 -16.25
CA THR A 198 -15.98 8.11 -17.18
C THR A 198 -15.40 7.18 -18.27
N ASN A 199 -14.38 7.61 -19.02
CA ASN A 199 -13.64 6.74 -19.93
C ASN A 199 -12.49 6.01 -19.20
N ALA A 200 -12.01 4.88 -19.74
CA ALA A 200 -10.96 4.06 -19.12
C ALA A 200 -9.70 4.87 -18.77
N ARG A 201 -9.16 5.63 -19.72
CA ARG A 201 -7.93 6.43 -19.55
C ARG A 201 -8.05 7.46 -18.41
N THR A 202 -9.21 8.11 -18.29
CA THR A 202 -9.47 9.06 -17.19
C THR A 202 -9.59 8.34 -15.85
N ALA A 203 -10.22 7.17 -15.79
CA ALA A 203 -10.32 6.41 -14.55
C ALA A 203 -8.95 5.87 -14.09
N GLU A 204 -8.11 5.37 -15.01
CA GLU A 204 -6.71 4.98 -14.76
C GLU A 204 -5.91 6.15 -14.21
N MET A 205 -5.96 7.30 -14.91
CA MET A 205 -5.25 8.50 -14.47
C MET A 205 -5.75 9.03 -13.12
N CYS A 206 -7.05 8.92 -12.83
CA CYS A 206 -7.64 9.35 -11.57
C CYS A 206 -6.96 8.63 -10.39
N LYS A 207 -6.78 7.31 -10.49
CA LYS A 207 -6.14 6.52 -9.44
C LYS A 207 -4.68 6.92 -9.22
N LEU A 208 -3.92 7.07 -10.29
CA LEU A 208 -2.51 7.48 -10.22
C LEU A 208 -2.37 8.90 -9.65
N THR A 209 -3.31 9.79 -9.99
CA THR A 209 -3.34 11.17 -9.49
C THR A 209 -3.56 11.22 -7.98
N GLU A 210 -4.46 10.40 -7.42
CA GLU A 210 -4.72 10.35 -5.98
C GLU A 210 -3.44 10.04 -5.18
N ASN A 211 -2.70 9.02 -5.61
CA ASN A 211 -1.49 8.59 -4.92
C ASN A 211 -0.30 9.51 -5.20
N SER A 212 -0.18 10.05 -6.42
CA SER A 212 0.86 11.03 -6.77
C SER A 212 0.67 12.36 -6.04
N PHE A 213 -0.58 12.82 -5.86
CA PHE A 213 -0.88 14.00 -5.06
C PHE A 213 -0.39 13.81 -3.63
N ARG A 214 -0.66 12.64 -3.03
CA ARG A 214 -0.22 12.33 -1.67
C ARG A 214 1.29 12.24 -1.57
N ASP A 215 1.95 11.55 -2.50
CA ASP A 215 3.42 11.41 -2.54
C ASP A 215 4.12 12.78 -2.65
N VAL A 216 3.68 13.65 -3.57
CA VAL A 216 4.23 15.00 -3.76
C VAL A 216 4.08 15.85 -2.50
N ASN A 217 2.93 15.77 -1.82
CA ASN A 217 2.73 16.53 -0.58
C ASN A 217 3.56 15.98 0.59
N ILE A 218 3.83 14.67 0.64
CA ILE A 218 4.78 14.10 1.61
C ILE A 218 6.21 14.54 1.27
N ALA A 219 6.59 14.56 -0.01
CA ALA A 219 7.90 15.04 -0.44
C ALA A 219 8.11 16.50 -0.05
N PHE A 220 7.10 17.34 -0.26
CA PHE A 220 7.13 18.74 0.18
C PHE A 220 7.34 18.85 1.69
N ALA A 221 6.61 18.07 2.50
CA ALA A 221 6.79 18.06 3.95
C ALA A 221 8.19 17.56 4.37
N ASN A 222 8.69 16.51 3.70
CA ASN A 222 10.03 15.98 3.93
C ASN A 222 11.10 17.02 3.59
N GLU A 223 11.05 17.64 2.42
CA GLU A 223 11.97 18.72 2.03
C GLU A 223 11.92 19.88 3.02
N LEU A 224 10.71 20.29 3.44
CA LEU A 224 10.54 21.34 4.45
C LEU A 224 11.23 20.98 5.76
N SER A 225 11.16 19.72 6.20
CA SER A 225 11.86 19.29 7.43
C SER A 225 13.38 19.37 7.33
N LEU A 226 13.97 19.19 6.14
CA LEU A 226 15.40 19.35 5.91
C LEU A 226 15.79 20.83 6.00
N ILE A 227 14.99 21.71 5.40
CA ILE A 227 15.17 23.16 5.46
C ILE A 227 15.06 23.65 6.91
N CYS A 228 14.02 23.19 7.63
CA CYS A 228 13.81 23.56 9.02
C CYS A 228 14.94 23.10 9.94
N ASP A 229 15.43 21.87 9.76
CA ASP A 229 16.59 21.36 10.53
C ASP A 229 17.84 22.22 10.32
N ARG A 230 18.08 22.67 9.08
CA ARG A 230 19.22 23.55 8.73
C ARG A 230 19.09 24.96 9.30
N LEU A 231 17.87 25.46 9.42
CA LEU A 231 17.56 26.81 9.90
C LEU A 231 17.18 26.85 11.39
N GLU A 232 17.26 25.72 12.09
CA GLU A 232 16.92 25.59 13.51
C GLU A 232 15.45 25.98 13.82
N ILE A 233 14.53 25.56 12.94
CA ILE A 233 13.08 25.78 13.07
C ILE A 233 12.39 24.45 13.44
N ASP A 234 11.42 24.48 14.35
CA ASP A 234 10.54 23.34 14.60
C ASP A 234 9.56 23.17 13.41
N VAL A 235 9.80 22.12 12.61
CA VAL A 235 8.96 21.80 11.46
C VAL A 235 7.53 21.43 11.85
N TRP A 236 7.32 20.83 13.03
CA TRP A 236 6.00 20.40 13.49
C TRP A 236 5.14 21.61 13.89
N GLU A 237 5.73 22.55 14.65
CA GLU A 237 5.11 23.84 14.96
C GLU A 237 4.81 24.63 13.68
N LEU A 238 5.80 24.73 12.77
CA LEU A 238 5.65 25.44 11.50
C LEU A 238 4.47 24.89 10.69
N ILE A 239 4.39 23.56 10.51
CA ILE A 239 3.31 22.91 9.78
C ILE A 239 1.97 23.15 10.48
N ALA A 240 1.92 23.05 11.80
CA ALA A 240 0.70 23.30 12.57
C ALA A 240 0.20 24.75 12.39
N LEU A 241 1.09 25.74 12.41
CA LEU A 241 0.76 27.14 12.16
C LEU A 241 0.34 27.40 10.71
N ALA A 242 1.08 26.88 9.74
CA ALA A 242 0.79 27.05 8.32
C ALA A 242 -0.58 26.45 7.92
N ASN A 243 -0.92 25.29 8.48
CA ASN A 243 -2.20 24.61 8.25
C ASN A 243 -3.41 25.33 8.88
N ARG A 244 -3.21 26.42 9.64
CA ARG A 244 -4.32 27.30 10.05
C ARG A 244 -4.88 28.12 8.89
N HIS A 245 -4.16 28.25 7.79
CA HIS A 245 -4.65 28.92 6.60
C HIS A 245 -5.64 28.01 5.83
N PRO A 246 -6.84 28.49 5.44
CA PRO A 246 -7.95 27.65 4.96
C PRO A 246 -7.72 26.91 3.63
N ARG A 247 -6.60 27.18 2.95
CA ARG A 247 -6.23 26.55 1.66
C ARG A 247 -4.90 25.80 1.74
N VAL A 248 -4.36 25.61 2.94
CA VAL A 248 -3.07 24.97 3.18
C VAL A 248 -3.30 23.72 4.02
N GLN A 249 -2.81 22.60 3.50
CA GLN A 249 -2.87 21.29 4.17
C GLN A 249 -1.58 20.53 3.92
N ILE A 250 -0.49 21.01 4.53
CA ILE A 250 0.82 20.37 4.49
C ILE A 250 0.72 19.05 5.26
N LEU A 251 1.14 17.96 4.62
CA LEU A 251 1.23 16.64 5.23
C LEU A 251 2.39 16.58 6.22
N GLN A 252 2.49 15.48 6.97
CA GLN A 252 3.54 15.33 7.98
C GLN A 252 4.81 14.74 7.34
N PRO A 253 6.01 15.27 7.67
CA PRO A 253 7.27 14.62 7.32
C PRO A 253 7.40 13.28 8.05
N GLY A 254 8.32 12.44 7.57
CA GLY A 254 8.53 11.11 8.13
C GLY A 254 9.93 10.58 7.90
N ALA A 255 10.10 9.28 8.19
CA ALA A 255 11.33 8.55 7.90
C ALA A 255 11.54 8.27 6.39
N GLY A 256 10.52 8.50 5.58
CA GLY A 256 10.44 8.17 4.16
C GLY A 256 9.00 7.84 3.78
N VAL A 257 8.82 7.31 2.57
CA VAL A 257 7.53 6.80 2.08
C VAL A 257 7.69 5.33 1.75
N GLY A 258 6.76 4.51 2.23
CA GLY A 258 6.76 3.07 2.00
C GLY A 258 5.41 2.53 1.56
N GLY A 259 5.33 1.20 1.51
CA GLY A 259 4.14 0.46 1.10
C GLY A 259 3.92 0.41 -0.41
N HIS A 260 2.93 -0.37 -0.83
CA HIS A 260 2.78 -0.85 -2.22
C HIS A 260 2.14 0.14 -3.20
N CYS A 261 1.64 1.29 -2.74
CA CYS A 261 0.92 2.23 -3.62
C CYS A 261 1.66 3.57 -3.77
N ILE A 262 1.87 4.30 -2.66
CA ILE A 262 2.43 5.66 -2.73
C ILE A 262 3.87 5.65 -3.26
N ALA A 263 4.66 4.64 -2.90
CA ALA A 263 6.04 4.51 -3.38
C ALA A 263 6.16 4.00 -4.83
N VAL A 264 5.05 3.52 -5.41
CA VAL A 264 5.02 2.76 -6.67
C VAL A 264 4.28 3.53 -7.77
N ASP A 265 3.01 3.85 -7.54
CA ASP A 265 2.09 4.40 -8.55
C ASP A 265 2.60 5.69 -9.24
N PRO A 266 3.28 6.64 -8.55
CA PRO A 266 3.80 7.83 -9.22
C PRO A 266 4.81 7.49 -10.32
N TRP A 267 5.57 6.39 -10.18
CA TRP A 267 6.49 5.94 -11.21
C TRP A 267 5.79 5.48 -12.48
N PHE A 268 4.52 5.05 -12.42
CA PHE A 268 3.76 4.72 -13.64
C PHE A 268 3.51 5.96 -14.52
N MET A 269 3.33 7.13 -13.91
CA MET A 269 3.21 8.40 -14.65
C MET A 269 4.56 8.86 -15.18
N VAL A 270 5.62 8.72 -14.37
CA VAL A 270 6.98 9.08 -14.75
C VAL A 270 7.49 8.21 -15.90
N ALA A 271 7.29 6.89 -15.86
CA ALA A 271 7.71 5.97 -16.91
C ALA A 271 7.06 6.29 -18.27
N GLN A 272 5.77 6.67 -18.28
CA GLN A 272 5.07 7.02 -19.52
C GLN A 272 5.42 8.41 -20.06
N THR A 273 5.70 9.37 -19.18
CA THR A 273 5.89 10.78 -19.56
C THR A 273 7.06 11.43 -18.82
N PRO A 274 8.28 10.87 -18.91
CA PRO A 274 9.41 11.29 -18.06
C PRO A 274 9.78 12.76 -18.25
N ASP A 275 9.66 13.27 -19.48
CA ASP A 275 9.98 14.66 -19.81
C ASP A 275 9.00 15.69 -19.21
N LEU A 276 7.77 15.26 -18.90
CA LEU A 276 6.67 16.08 -18.38
C LEU A 276 6.48 15.91 -16.87
N ALA A 277 6.62 14.69 -16.34
CA ALA A 277 6.36 14.32 -14.95
C ALA A 277 7.45 14.77 -13.96
N ARG A 278 8.09 15.92 -14.21
CA ARG A 278 9.27 16.40 -13.47
C ARG A 278 9.02 16.55 -11.97
N LEU A 279 7.92 17.20 -11.59
CA LEU A 279 7.57 17.39 -10.18
C LEU A 279 7.35 16.06 -9.45
N ILE A 280 6.66 15.13 -10.11
CA ILE A 280 6.37 13.79 -9.56
C ILE A 280 7.67 13.01 -9.38
N GLN A 281 8.55 13.04 -10.38
CA GLN A 281 9.86 12.40 -10.29
C GLN A 281 10.73 13.01 -9.17
N THR A 282 10.76 14.35 -9.06
CA THR A 282 11.48 15.02 -7.97
C THR A 282 10.92 14.63 -6.61
N ALA A 283 9.60 14.54 -6.46
CA ALA A 283 8.98 14.10 -5.22
C ALA A 283 9.43 12.68 -4.81
N ARG A 284 9.49 11.74 -5.75
CA ARG A 284 10.03 10.39 -5.49
C ARG A 284 11.48 10.44 -5.04
N HIS A 285 12.35 11.18 -5.75
CA HIS A 285 13.76 11.32 -5.34
C HIS A 285 13.91 11.92 -3.94
N VAL A 286 13.09 12.93 -3.58
CA VAL A 286 13.09 13.53 -2.24
C VAL A 286 12.67 12.51 -1.18
N ASN A 287 11.61 11.75 -1.45
CA ASN A 287 11.11 10.73 -0.52
C ASN A 287 12.08 9.56 -0.37
N ASP A 288 12.73 9.12 -1.45
CA ASP A 288 13.68 8.00 -1.46
C ASP A 288 15.03 8.39 -0.81
N ALA A 289 15.39 9.67 -0.84
CA ALA A 289 16.57 10.18 -0.14
C ALA A 289 16.35 10.38 1.38
N LYS A 290 15.09 10.47 1.84
CA LYS A 290 14.75 10.77 3.23
C LYS A 290 15.29 9.73 4.24
N PRO A 291 15.23 8.41 3.98
CA PRO A 291 15.85 7.41 4.86
C PRO A 291 17.34 7.66 5.12
N GLN A 292 18.11 8.02 4.09
CA GLN A 292 19.53 8.32 4.23
C GLN A 292 19.77 9.53 5.13
N TRP A 293 18.97 10.59 4.98
CA TRP A 293 19.03 11.75 5.87
C TRP A 293 18.76 11.37 7.33
N VAL A 294 17.78 10.48 7.59
CA VAL A 294 17.51 10.00 8.96
C VAL A 294 18.71 9.23 9.52
N ILE A 295 19.31 8.34 8.74
CA ILE A 295 20.51 7.60 9.14
C ILE A 295 21.63 8.58 9.54
N ASP A 296 21.84 9.65 8.76
CA ASP A 296 22.87 10.63 9.06
C ASP A 296 22.57 11.43 10.35
N LYS A 297 21.30 11.73 10.63
CA LYS A 297 20.88 12.32 11.92
C LYS A 297 21.13 11.38 13.10
N VAL A 298 20.89 10.07 12.93
CA VAL A 298 21.19 9.07 13.96
C VAL A 298 22.69 8.99 14.20
N LYS A 299 23.51 8.97 13.15
CA LYS A 299 24.98 8.98 13.27
C LYS A 299 25.49 10.23 14.00
N ALA A 300 24.91 11.40 13.73
CA ALA A 300 25.23 12.63 14.45
C ALA A 300 24.88 12.53 15.94
N ALA A 301 23.67 12.04 16.28
CA ALA A 301 23.27 11.84 17.68
C ALA A 301 24.17 10.83 18.42
N VAL A 302 24.62 9.77 17.73
CA VAL A 302 25.61 8.83 18.26
C VAL A 302 26.95 9.52 18.51
N ALA A 303 27.42 10.37 17.59
CA ALA A 303 28.67 11.10 17.76
C ALA A 303 28.61 12.06 18.97
N ASP A 304 27.51 12.77 19.15
CA ASP A 304 27.30 13.65 20.31
C ASP A 304 27.26 12.85 21.62
N CYS A 305 26.58 11.70 21.61
CA CYS A 305 26.55 10.77 22.75
C CYS A 305 27.94 10.25 23.12
N LEU A 306 28.77 9.89 22.13
CA LEU A 306 30.16 9.47 22.34
C LEU A 306 30.99 10.59 22.96
N ALA A 307 30.88 11.81 22.42
CA ALA A 307 31.62 12.97 22.92
C ALA A 307 31.25 13.30 24.37
N ALA A 308 29.97 13.18 24.73
CA ALA A 308 29.48 13.46 26.09
C ALA A 308 29.80 12.35 27.10
N SER A 309 29.81 11.08 26.67
CA SER A 309 29.97 9.93 27.59
C SER A 309 31.40 9.41 27.73
N GLY A 310 32.29 9.69 26.76
CA GLY A 310 33.64 9.13 26.69
C GLY A 310 33.68 7.63 26.40
N ARG A 311 32.55 7.02 26.02
CA ARG A 311 32.43 5.61 25.64
C ARG A 311 32.91 5.39 24.21
N THR A 312 33.12 4.13 23.84
CA THR A 312 33.42 3.70 22.47
C THR A 312 32.14 3.32 21.71
N LEU A 313 32.17 3.35 20.38
CA LEU A 313 31.01 3.05 19.53
C LEU A 313 30.36 1.70 19.86
N ASN A 314 31.17 0.65 20.06
CA ASN A 314 30.68 -0.69 20.40
C ASN A 314 30.05 -0.79 21.80
N GLN A 315 30.25 0.19 22.66
CA GLN A 315 29.61 0.23 23.97
C GLN A 315 28.23 0.89 23.89
N LEU A 316 27.94 1.71 22.88
CA LEU A 316 26.65 2.39 22.79
C LEU A 316 25.55 1.47 22.24
N THR A 317 24.34 1.69 22.74
CA THR A 317 23.13 0.99 22.31
C THR A 317 22.22 1.95 21.56
N ILE A 318 21.86 1.59 20.33
CA ILE A 318 20.85 2.30 19.52
C ILE A 318 19.55 1.51 19.61
N ALA A 319 18.43 2.17 19.89
CA ALA A 319 17.11 1.54 19.84
C ALA A 319 16.21 2.18 18.77
N CYS A 320 15.83 1.39 17.77
CA CYS A 320 14.91 1.77 16.70
C CYS A 320 13.48 1.36 17.07
N LEU A 321 12.58 2.34 17.17
CA LEU A 321 11.19 2.15 17.55
C LEU A 321 10.32 2.17 16.28
N GLY A 322 9.81 1.00 15.94
CA GLY A 322 8.98 0.71 14.77
C GLY A 322 9.77 0.20 13.57
N LEU A 323 9.21 -0.79 12.88
CA LEU A 323 9.75 -1.36 11.64
C LEU A 323 8.77 -1.33 10.47
N THR A 324 7.47 -1.25 10.73
CA THR A 324 6.44 -1.33 9.69
C THR A 324 6.34 -0.04 8.87
N PHE A 325 5.80 -0.13 7.64
CA PHE A 325 5.68 1.07 6.80
C PHE A 325 4.55 2.02 7.28
N LYS A 326 3.59 1.49 8.05
CA LYS A 326 2.44 2.20 8.63
C LYS A 326 2.29 1.82 10.10
N ALA A 327 1.76 2.73 10.90
CA ALA A 327 1.43 2.46 12.29
C ALA A 327 0.35 1.35 12.44
N ASP A 328 0.50 0.56 13.51
CA ASP A 328 -0.44 -0.42 14.03
C ASP A 328 -0.81 -1.55 13.05
N VAL A 329 0.14 -1.92 12.18
CA VAL A 329 0.06 -3.08 11.28
C VAL A 329 1.33 -3.93 11.41
N ASP A 330 1.34 -5.14 10.85
CA ASP A 330 2.46 -6.09 10.87
C ASP A 330 3.26 -6.14 9.55
N ASP A 331 2.98 -5.23 8.61
CA ASP A 331 3.60 -5.22 7.29
C ASP A 331 4.89 -4.38 7.24
N VAL A 332 6.02 -5.07 7.03
CA VAL A 332 7.36 -4.50 6.88
C VAL A 332 7.82 -4.37 5.43
N ARG A 333 7.02 -4.81 4.46
CA ARG A 333 7.39 -4.75 3.05
C ARG A 333 7.49 -3.30 2.61
N GLU A 334 8.54 -2.98 1.84
CA GLU A 334 8.83 -1.62 1.35
C GLU A 334 8.82 -0.58 2.49
N SER A 335 9.24 -0.97 3.69
CA SER A 335 9.25 -0.06 4.85
C SER A 335 10.54 0.76 4.91
N PRO A 336 10.45 2.11 4.90
CA PRO A 336 11.63 2.95 5.13
C PRO A 336 12.21 2.76 6.54
N ALA A 337 11.37 2.43 7.52
CA ALA A 337 11.84 2.17 8.89
C ALA A 337 12.71 0.90 8.97
N LEU A 338 12.33 -0.15 8.22
CA LEU A 338 13.13 -1.36 8.10
C LEU A 338 14.46 -1.04 7.43
N ALA A 339 14.46 -0.36 6.28
CA ALA A 339 15.68 -0.02 5.55
C ALA A 339 16.66 0.83 6.39
N ILE A 340 16.15 1.79 7.17
CA ILE A 340 16.96 2.58 8.11
C ILE A 340 17.58 1.68 9.18
N THR A 341 16.79 0.79 9.77
CA THR A 341 17.25 -0.11 10.83
C THR A 341 18.30 -1.10 10.31
N GLU A 342 18.12 -1.62 9.10
CA GLU A 342 19.09 -2.50 8.43
C GLU A 342 20.41 -1.78 8.18
N ALA A 343 20.37 -0.55 7.62
CA ALA A 343 21.57 0.24 7.40
C ALA A 343 22.31 0.58 8.71
N LEU A 344 21.56 0.83 9.80
CA LEU A 344 22.14 1.02 11.14
C LEU A 344 22.72 -0.29 11.70
N ALA A 345 22.11 -1.44 11.44
CA ALA A 345 22.62 -2.75 11.84
C ALA A 345 23.93 -3.13 11.14
N GLU A 346 24.13 -2.65 9.91
CA GLU A 346 25.38 -2.81 9.17
C GLU A 346 26.46 -1.83 9.63
N TRP A 347 26.09 -0.59 9.93
CA TRP A 347 27.03 0.47 10.30
C TRP A 347 27.47 0.40 11.78
N HIS A 348 26.56 0.11 12.71
CA HIS A 348 26.82 0.17 14.14
C HIS A 348 27.48 -1.11 14.65
N SER A 349 28.54 -0.97 15.47
CA SER A 349 29.27 -2.11 16.05
C SER A 349 28.83 -2.48 17.46
N GLY A 350 27.98 -1.66 18.09
CA GLY A 350 27.39 -1.93 19.40
C GLY A 350 26.04 -2.64 19.31
N ALA A 351 25.29 -2.64 20.41
CA ALA A 351 23.96 -3.24 20.43
C ALA A 351 22.97 -2.40 19.60
N LEU A 352 22.20 -3.08 18.75
CA LEU A 352 21.05 -2.51 18.06
C LEU A 352 19.78 -3.19 18.58
N TRP A 353 18.93 -2.40 19.20
CA TRP A 353 17.64 -2.82 19.69
C TRP A 353 16.53 -2.37 18.76
N VAL A 354 15.49 -3.19 18.68
CA VAL A 354 14.28 -2.89 17.95
C VAL A 354 13.11 -3.01 18.90
N VAL A 355 12.17 -2.07 18.79
CA VAL A 355 10.87 -2.16 19.44
C VAL A 355 9.81 -2.14 18.36
N GLU A 356 9.11 -3.26 18.16
CA GLU A 356 7.99 -3.34 17.22
C GLU A 356 6.81 -4.10 17.88
N PRO A 357 5.76 -3.39 18.32
CA PRO A 357 4.65 -4.01 19.06
C PRO A 357 3.79 -4.96 18.21
N ASN A 358 3.87 -4.88 16.88
CA ASN A 358 3.03 -5.67 15.98
C ASN A 358 3.73 -6.89 15.37
N LEU A 359 5.00 -7.14 15.72
CA LEU A 359 5.76 -8.31 15.27
C LEU A 359 6.15 -9.20 16.45
N SER A 360 6.07 -10.51 16.23
CA SER A 360 6.52 -11.52 17.20
C SER A 360 8.00 -11.90 17.04
N ALA A 361 8.58 -11.64 15.87
CA ALA A 361 9.98 -11.90 15.55
C ALA A 361 10.51 -10.87 14.55
N LEU A 362 11.82 -10.63 14.58
CA LEU A 362 12.48 -9.76 13.61
C LEU A 362 12.64 -10.45 12.25
N PRO A 363 12.63 -9.68 11.14
CA PRO A 363 12.97 -10.22 9.84
C PRO A 363 14.42 -10.73 9.81
N PRO A 364 14.74 -11.74 8.99
CA PRO A 364 16.09 -12.32 8.92
C PRO A 364 17.21 -11.32 8.62
N SER A 365 16.91 -10.23 7.92
CA SER A 365 17.84 -9.13 7.63
C SER A 365 18.34 -8.42 8.89
N LEU A 366 17.58 -8.47 9.99
CA LEU A 366 17.91 -7.90 11.28
C LEU A 366 18.42 -8.95 12.29
N ALA A 367 19.04 -10.04 11.82
CA ALA A 367 19.56 -11.10 12.69
C ALA A 367 20.61 -10.65 13.74
N LYS A 368 21.22 -9.47 13.54
CA LYS A 368 22.18 -8.86 14.49
C LYS A 368 21.52 -7.92 15.51
N ALA A 369 20.21 -7.66 15.36
CA ALA A 369 19.46 -6.81 16.26
C ALA A 369 18.68 -7.66 17.28
N GLU A 370 18.29 -7.03 18.39
CA GLU A 370 17.52 -7.66 19.46
C GLU A 370 16.14 -7.00 19.55
N LEU A 371 15.07 -7.80 19.57
CA LEU A 371 13.72 -7.31 19.84
C LEU A 371 13.54 -7.13 21.35
N VAL A 372 13.33 -5.89 21.79
CA VAL A 372 13.20 -5.55 23.22
C VAL A 372 11.87 -4.87 23.51
N THR A 373 11.53 -4.77 24.80
CA THR A 373 10.33 -4.02 25.22
C THR A 373 10.55 -2.52 25.12
N LEU A 374 9.46 -1.78 24.93
CA LEU A 374 9.49 -0.31 24.89
C LEU A 374 10.12 0.29 26.16
N ASP A 375 9.71 -0.19 27.33
CA ASP A 375 10.22 0.32 28.61
C ASP A 375 11.72 0.07 28.78
N HIS A 376 12.21 -1.07 28.29
CA HIS A 376 13.64 -1.38 28.31
C HIS A 376 14.41 -0.42 27.41
N ALA A 377 13.97 -0.24 26.16
CA ALA A 377 14.59 0.71 25.24
C ALA A 377 14.60 2.14 25.80
N LEU A 378 13.45 2.63 26.30
CA LEU A 378 13.32 3.99 26.82
C LEU A 378 14.18 4.29 28.06
N THR A 379 14.65 3.27 28.78
CA THR A 379 15.41 3.42 30.03
C THR A 379 16.87 3.01 29.94
N GLN A 380 17.25 2.20 28.94
CA GLN A 380 18.60 1.63 28.84
C GLN A 380 19.32 1.99 27.53
N ALA A 381 18.60 2.44 26.49
CA ALA A 381 19.25 2.80 25.23
C ALA A 381 20.00 4.14 25.35
N ASP A 382 21.15 4.21 24.68
CA ASP A 382 21.98 5.42 24.64
C ASP A 382 21.46 6.42 23.60
N VAL A 383 20.93 5.92 22.48
CA VAL A 383 20.29 6.70 21.42
C VAL A 383 18.95 6.07 21.04
N LEU A 384 17.89 6.89 20.99
CA LEU A 384 16.56 6.46 20.58
C LEU A 384 16.19 7.00 19.20
N VAL A 385 15.62 6.15 18.34
CA VAL A 385 15.20 6.49 16.98
C VAL A 385 13.74 6.13 16.79
N LEU A 386 12.85 7.12 16.69
CA LEU A 386 11.42 6.89 16.47
C LEU A 386 11.11 6.92 14.98
N LEU A 387 10.80 5.77 14.40
CA LEU A 387 10.60 5.59 12.96
C LEU A 387 9.13 5.42 12.57
N VAL A 388 8.30 4.86 13.45
CA VAL A 388 6.86 4.61 13.22
C VAL A 388 6.05 5.16 14.38
N ASP A 389 4.86 5.67 14.12
CA ASP A 389 4.01 6.35 15.09
C ASP A 389 2.91 5.46 15.68
N HIS A 390 3.27 4.24 16.11
CA HIS A 390 2.36 3.28 16.76
C HIS A 390 1.63 3.90 17.95
N GLN A 391 0.37 3.50 18.19
CA GLN A 391 -0.42 4.01 19.33
C GLN A 391 0.30 3.80 20.66
N ARG A 392 0.96 2.64 20.82
CA ARG A 392 1.74 2.33 22.02
C ARG A 392 2.84 3.37 22.29
N PHE A 393 3.52 3.85 21.25
CA PHE A 393 4.58 4.85 21.42
C PHE A 393 4.03 6.24 21.74
N LYS A 394 2.88 6.60 21.16
CA LYS A 394 2.19 7.86 21.44
C LYS A 394 1.67 7.95 22.89
N GLN A 395 1.32 6.81 23.47
CA GLN A 395 0.74 6.72 24.82
C GLN A 395 1.79 6.61 25.93
N THR A 396 3.04 6.32 25.59
CA THR A 396 4.12 6.17 26.57
C THR A 396 4.91 7.48 26.67
N PRO A 397 4.81 8.21 27.80
CA PRO A 397 5.56 9.44 27.99
C PRO A 397 7.05 9.16 28.17
N LEU A 398 7.87 10.14 27.81
CA LEU A 398 9.30 10.13 28.13
C LEU A 398 9.48 10.30 29.65
N THR A 399 10.56 9.73 30.18
CA THR A 399 10.90 9.83 31.61
C THR A 399 12.26 10.52 31.79
N GLU A 400 12.61 10.91 33.01
CA GLU A 400 13.94 11.46 33.33
C GLU A 400 15.09 10.48 33.01
N LYS A 401 14.80 9.18 32.93
CA LYS A 401 15.78 8.15 32.55
C LYS A 401 15.99 8.05 31.04
N THR A 402 15.13 8.70 30.25
CA THR A 402 15.22 8.64 28.80
C THR A 402 16.36 9.51 28.31
N THR A 403 17.25 8.92 27.50
CA THR A 403 18.38 9.62 26.88
C THR A 403 17.95 10.93 26.19
N PRO A 404 18.74 12.00 26.28
CA PRO A 404 18.52 13.21 25.50
C PRO A 404 18.84 13.02 24.00
N TRP A 405 19.63 12.00 23.65
CA TRP A 405 20.04 11.72 22.27
C TRP A 405 18.95 10.96 21.53
N ARG A 406 18.11 11.70 20.80
CA ARG A 406 16.90 11.18 20.17
C ARG A 406 16.75 11.70 18.76
N VAL A 407 16.33 10.83 17.85
CA VAL A 407 15.89 11.20 16.50
C VAL A 407 14.42 10.85 16.37
N ASP A 408 13.57 11.88 16.29
CA ASP A 408 12.12 11.71 16.18
C ASP A 408 11.64 12.08 14.78
N THR A 409 11.34 11.06 13.97
CA THR A 409 10.83 11.26 12.60
C THR A 409 9.32 11.50 12.54
N LYS A 410 8.62 11.48 13.68
CA LYS A 410 7.16 11.49 13.79
C LYS A 410 6.59 12.61 14.65
N GLY A 411 7.44 13.38 15.33
CA GLY A 411 7.03 14.54 16.13
C GLY A 411 6.23 14.17 17.37
N ILE A 412 6.44 12.97 17.92
CA ILE A 412 5.76 12.48 19.12
C ILE A 412 6.42 13.04 20.38
N TRP A 413 7.74 13.09 20.42
CA TRP A 413 8.54 13.43 21.59
C TRP A 413 8.78 14.94 21.76
N GLN A 414 8.39 15.75 20.79
CA GLN A 414 8.54 17.22 20.85
C GLN A 414 7.38 17.94 21.56
N ARG A 415 6.32 17.25 21.96
CA ARG A 415 5.11 17.87 22.55
C ARG A 415 5.19 18.22 24.04
N LEU A 416 6.37 18.20 24.65
CA LEU A 416 6.56 18.54 26.06
C LEU A 416 7.73 19.51 26.21
N SER A 417 7.48 20.78 25.93
CA SER A 417 8.30 21.91 26.38
C SER A 417 7.45 22.87 27.20
#